data_AF-X0W7I9-F1
#
_entry.id   AF-X0W7I9-F1
#
_cell.length_a   1.000
_cell.length_b   1.000
_cell.length_c   1.000
_cell.angle_alpha   90.00
_cell.angle_beta   90.00
_cell.angle_gamma   90.00
#
_symmetry.space_group_name_H-M   'P 1'
#
loop_
_entity.id
_entity.type
_entity.pdbx_description
1 polymer ?
#
loop_
_entity_poly.entity_id
_entity_poly.type
_entity_poly.pdbx_seq_one_letter_code
_entity_poly.pdbx_strand_id
1 'polypeptide(L)'
;NPKNILIERIAVLTGSANSLAEEISGLDCDLVLVGEIGYHNAVRIAETGKIVAMLGHGTSEKWAIDDIYNRLEAYISRKNIDIKIIKSKAGYWVWRYDIG
;
A
#
# COMPACT_ATOMS: atom_id res chain seq x y z
N ASN A 1 -20.44 7.82 -20.70
CA ASN A 1 -19.07 8.37 -20.87
C ASN A 1 -18.41 8.50 -19.51
N PRO A 2 -17.27 7.85 -19.27
CA PRO A 2 -16.48 8.16 -18.08
C PRO A 2 -16.08 9.63 -18.15
N LYS A 3 -16.30 10.35 -17.05
CA LYS A 3 -15.83 11.73 -16.92
C LYS A 3 -14.33 11.68 -16.64
N ASN A 4 -13.54 12.48 -17.37
CA ASN A 4 -12.17 12.75 -16.95
C ASN A 4 -12.22 13.62 -15.70
N ILE A 5 -11.57 13.17 -14.63
CA ILE A 5 -11.49 13.85 -13.34
C ILE A 5 -10.02 14.15 -13.09
N LEU A 6 -9.71 15.38 -12.67
CA LEU A 6 -8.39 15.75 -12.19
C LEU A 6 -8.23 15.23 -10.75
N ILE A 7 -7.13 14.53 -10.48
CA ILE A 7 -6.78 14.04 -9.15
C ILE A 7 -5.64 14.89 -8.62
N GLU A 8 -5.86 15.60 -7.51
CA GLU A 8 -4.87 16.49 -6.90
C GLU A 8 -4.30 15.90 -5.60
N ARG A 9 -5.11 15.15 -4.84
CA ARG A 9 -4.73 14.62 -3.53
C ARG A 9 -5.03 13.13 -3.42
N ILE A 10 -3.98 12.38 -3.10
CA ILE A 10 -4.02 10.92 -3.01
C ILE A 10 -3.65 10.49 -1.59
N ALA A 11 -4.54 9.77 -0.92
CA ALA A 11 -4.23 9.03 0.29
C ALA A 11 -3.66 7.65 -0.10
N VAL A 12 -2.52 7.26 0.48
CA VAL A 12 -1.86 5.97 0.17
C VAL A 12 -1.76 5.15 1.44
N LEU A 13 -2.32 3.93 1.40
CA LEU A 13 -2.22 2.95 2.48
C LEU A 13 -1.73 1.62 1.93
N THR A 14 -0.56 1.18 2.41
CA THR A 14 -0.02 -0.13 2.05
C THR A 14 -0.66 -1.23 2.91
N GLY A 15 -0.67 -2.46 2.41
CA GLY A 15 -1.26 -3.60 3.11
C GLY A 15 -2.78 -3.53 3.18
N SER A 16 -3.36 -3.96 4.30
CA SER A 16 -4.81 -4.00 4.52
C SER A 16 -5.33 -2.69 5.11
N ALA A 17 -6.28 -2.05 4.42
CA ALA A 17 -6.94 -0.83 4.86
C ALA A 17 -8.26 -1.08 5.63
N ASN A 18 -8.62 -2.34 5.89
CA ASN A 18 -9.94 -2.69 6.41
C ASN A 18 -10.27 -2.07 7.77
N SER A 19 -9.28 -1.96 8.66
CA SER A 19 -9.46 -1.38 9.99
C SER A 19 -9.44 0.15 10.00
N LEU A 20 -9.17 0.79 8.86
CA LEU A 20 -9.00 2.23 8.73
C LEU A 20 -10.07 2.87 7.84
N ALA A 21 -11.09 2.12 7.44
CA ALA A 21 -12.07 2.57 6.45
C ALA A 21 -12.85 3.82 6.90
N GLU A 22 -13.12 3.94 8.21
CA GLU A 22 -13.80 5.10 8.78
C GLU A 22 -12.91 6.34 8.76
N GLU A 23 -11.66 6.21 9.19
CA GLU A 23 -10.67 7.28 9.18
C GLU A 23 -10.40 7.77 7.75
N ILE A 24 -10.25 6.84 6.80
CA ILE A 24 -10.06 7.13 5.38
C ILE A 24 -11.26 7.89 4.80
N SER A 25 -12.48 7.52 5.21
CA SER A 25 -13.70 8.18 4.75
C SER A 25 -13.74 9.66 5.14
N GLY A 26 -13.11 10.03 6.26
CA GLY A 26 -12.99 11.42 6.72
C GLY A 26 -11.84 12.21 6.10
N LEU A 27 -10.95 11.60 5.31
CA LEU A 27 -9.82 12.30 4.70
C LEU A 27 -10.29 13.27 3.61
N ASP A 28 -9.58 14.38 3.49
CA ASP A 28 -9.77 15.35 2.42
C ASP A 28 -8.86 15.02 1.24
N CYS A 29 -9.30 14.07 0.41
CA CYS A 29 -8.58 13.56 -0.75
C CYS A 29 -9.53 13.15 -1.88
N ASP A 30 -9.01 13.09 -3.11
CA ASP A 30 -9.82 12.72 -4.29
C ASP A 30 -9.73 11.21 -4.57
N LEU A 31 -8.58 10.61 -4.26
CA LEU A 31 -8.27 9.21 -4.50
C LEU A 31 -7.68 8.55 -3.24
N VAL A 32 -8.16 7.36 -2.93
CA VAL A 32 -7.58 6.45 -1.94
C VAL A 32 -6.97 5.26 -2.67
N LEU A 33 -5.66 5.10 -2.51
CA LEU A 33 -4.89 3.99 -3.04
C LEU A 33 -4.55 3.02 -1.90
N VAL A 34 -5.08 1.80 -1.97
CA VAL A 34 -4.92 0.78 -0.92
C VAL A 34 -4.22 -0.48 -1.44
N GLY A 35 -3.55 -1.22 -0.57
CA GLY A 35 -3.10 -2.58 -0.88
C GLY A 35 -4.28 -3.53 -1.00
N GLU A 36 -5.13 -3.57 0.02
CA GLU A 36 -6.29 -4.46 0.12
C GLU A 36 -7.41 -3.79 0.90
N ILE A 37 -8.66 -4.00 0.47
CA ILE A 37 -9.86 -3.54 1.18
C ILE A 37 -11.06 -4.44 0.87
N GLY A 38 -11.91 -4.67 1.86
CA GLY A 38 -13.16 -5.39 1.69
C GLY A 38 -14.21 -4.57 0.95
N TYR A 39 -15.11 -5.26 0.24
CA TYR A 39 -16.13 -4.63 -0.60
C TYR A 39 -16.94 -3.55 0.12
N HIS A 40 -17.49 -3.84 1.29
CA HIS A 40 -18.32 -2.87 2.03
C HIS A 40 -17.54 -1.65 2.49
N ASN A 41 -16.26 -1.82 2.84
CA ASN A 41 -15.38 -0.71 3.20
C ASN A 41 -15.06 0.17 1.99
N ALA A 42 -14.82 -0.43 0.82
CA ALA A 42 -14.61 0.30 -0.42
C ALA A 42 -15.86 1.11 -0.83
N VAL A 43 -17.05 0.51 -0.73
CA VAL A 43 -18.32 1.20 -1.00
C VAL A 43 -18.50 2.40 -0.06
N ARG A 44 -18.27 2.21 1.24
CA ARG A 44 -18.38 3.29 2.24
C ARG A 44 -17.48 4.49 1.90
N ILE A 45 -16.24 4.22 1.52
CA ILE A 45 -15.30 5.29 1.12
C ILE A 45 -15.80 5.96 -0.17
N ALA A 46 -16.26 5.19 -1.16
CA ALA A 46 -16.76 5.71 -2.42
C ALA A 46 -18.02 6.58 -2.24
N GLU A 47 -18.90 6.25 -1.30
CA GLU A 47 -20.09 7.05 -0.94
C GLU A 47 -19.72 8.45 -0.42
N THR A 48 -18.49 8.66 0.06
CA THR A 48 -17.97 10.00 0.42
C THR A 48 -17.50 10.83 -0.78
N GLY A 49 -17.69 10.34 -2.01
CA GLY A 49 -17.27 11.00 -3.24
C GLY A 49 -15.81 10.74 -3.64
N LYS A 50 -15.10 9.88 -2.93
CA LYS A 50 -13.70 9.51 -3.20
C LYS A 50 -13.62 8.39 -4.24
N ILE A 51 -12.56 8.39 -5.04
CA ILE A 51 -12.19 7.24 -5.86
C ILE A 51 -11.41 6.26 -4.98
N VAL A 52 -11.67 4.96 -5.14
CA VAL A 52 -10.94 3.89 -4.45
C VAL A 52 -10.24 3.03 -5.49
N ALA A 53 -8.92 2.86 -5.34
CA ALA A 53 -8.10 2.00 -6.19
C ALA A 53 -7.31 1.01 -5.34
N MET A 54 -7.32 -0.26 -5.75
CA MET A 54 -6.64 -1.35 -5.05
C MET A 54 -5.45 -1.85 -5.87
N LEU A 55 -4.26 -1.87 -5.27
CA LEU A 55 -3.01 -2.32 -5.90
C LEU A 55 -2.72 -3.81 -5.68
N GLY A 56 -3.27 -4.39 -4.61
CA GLY A 56 -2.88 -5.68 -4.06
C GLY A 56 -1.90 -5.53 -2.89
N HIS A 57 -2.12 -6.32 -1.84
CA HIS A 57 -1.36 -6.28 -0.58
C HIS A 57 0.16 -6.37 -0.82
N GLY A 58 0.63 -7.47 -1.42
CA GLY A 58 2.05 -7.68 -1.70
C GLY A 58 2.65 -6.64 -2.66
N THR A 59 1.87 -6.14 -3.63
CA THR A 59 2.32 -5.09 -4.56
C THR A 59 2.59 -3.79 -3.83
N SER A 60 1.73 -3.43 -2.87
CA SER A 60 1.86 -2.20 -2.10
C SER A 60 3.03 -2.24 -1.11
N GLU A 61 3.41 -3.42 -0.62
CA GLU A 61 4.42 -3.57 0.44
C GLU A 61 5.79 -4.03 -0.04
N LYS A 62 5.94 -4.45 -1.30
CA LYS A 62 7.20 -5.03 -1.83
C LYS A 62 8.45 -4.18 -1.56
N TRP A 63 8.31 -2.86 -1.50
CA TRP A 63 9.39 -1.92 -1.27
C TRP A 63 9.96 -1.97 0.16
N ALA A 64 9.16 -2.43 1.12
CA ALA A 64 9.57 -2.53 2.52
C ALA A 64 10.76 -3.48 2.71
N ILE A 65 10.86 -4.55 1.91
CA ILE A 65 11.96 -5.52 2.00
C ILE A 65 13.31 -4.83 1.76
N ASP A 66 13.39 -3.98 0.74
CA ASP A 66 14.63 -3.29 0.39
C ASP A 66 14.94 -2.17 1.38
N ASP A 67 13.94 -1.38 1.77
CA ASP A 67 14.11 -0.25 2.70
C ASP A 67 14.53 -0.74 4.10
N ILE A 68 13.86 -1.76 4.64
CA ILE A 68 14.19 -2.32 5.97
C ILE A 68 15.59 -2.92 5.95
N TYR A 69 15.93 -3.71 4.92
CA TYR A 69 17.27 -4.29 4.79
C TYR A 69 18.35 -3.21 4.83
N ASN A 70 18.21 -2.16 4.01
CA ASN A 70 19.20 -1.08 3.94
C ASN A 70 19.32 -0.32 5.27
N ARG A 71 18.19 -0.08 5.96
CA ARG A 71 18.17 0.59 7.27
C ARG A 71 18.86 -0.25 8.34
N LEU A 72 18.60 -1.55 8.37
CA LEU A 72 19.22 -2.48 9.31
C LEU A 72 20.73 -2.57 9.07
N GLU A 73 21.15 -2.80 7.83
CA GLU A 73 22.57 -2.83 7.43
C GLU A 73 23.28 -1.53 7.86
N ALA A 74 22.71 -0.37 7.52
CA ALA A 74 23.28 0.91 7.93
C ALA A 74 23.35 1.08 9.45
N TYR A 75 22.39 0.54 10.21
CA TYR A 75 22.39 0.60 11.66
C TYR A 75 23.48 -0.30 12.27
N ILE A 76 23.59 -1.55 11.84
CA ILE A 76 24.58 -2.49 12.37
C ILE A 76 26.01 -2.06 12.04
N SER A 77 26.26 -1.53 10.83
CA SER A 77 27.58 -0.99 10.46
C SER A 77 27.96 0.20 11.34
N ARG A 78 27.01 1.11 11.61
CA ARG A 78 27.23 2.27 12.49
C ARG A 78 27.47 1.89 13.95
N LYS A 79 26.91 0.78 14.41
CA LYS A 79 27.04 0.30 15.80
C LYS A 79 28.12 -0.77 15.99
N ASN A 80 28.78 -1.18 14.92
CA ASN A 80 29.77 -2.25 14.91
C ASN A 80 29.22 -3.55 15.55
N ILE A 81 27.99 -3.90 15.18
CA ILE A 81 27.31 -5.11 15.66
C ILE A 81 27.62 -6.26 14.71
N ASP A 82 28.13 -7.38 15.24
CA ASP A 82 28.44 -8.58 14.45
C ASP A 82 27.19 -9.44 14.20
N ILE A 83 26.34 -8.97 13.30
CA ILE A 83 25.16 -9.68 12.81
C ILE A 83 25.14 -9.58 11.29
N LYS A 84 24.84 -10.69 10.62
CA LYS A 84 24.62 -10.73 9.17
C LYS A 84 23.13 -10.63 8.85
N ILE A 85 22.69 -9.60 8.13
CA ILE A 85 21.32 -9.52 7.62
C ILE A 85 21.24 -10.22 6.26
N ILE A 86 20.20 -11.03 6.07
CA ILE A 86 19.98 -11.78 4.83
C ILE A 86 18.61 -11.40 4.29
N LYS A 87 18.57 -10.96 3.02
CA LYS A 87 17.33 -10.71 2.29
C LYS A 87 16.79 -12.01 1.68
N SER A 88 15.49 -12.24 1.82
CA SER A 88 14.84 -13.41 1.20
C SER A 88 14.97 -13.37 -0.33
N LYS A 89 15.29 -14.52 -0.93
CA LYS A 89 15.33 -14.71 -2.39
C LYS A 89 14.04 -15.30 -2.96
N ALA A 90 13.10 -15.71 -2.10
CA ALA A 90 11.85 -16.35 -2.52
C ALA A 90 10.87 -15.39 -3.23
N GLY A 91 11.19 -14.09 -3.29
CA GLY A 91 10.32 -13.06 -3.84
C GLY A 91 9.09 -12.83 -2.97
N TYR A 92 8.04 -12.28 -3.57
CA TYR A 92 6.75 -12.06 -2.95
C TYR A 92 5.65 -12.63 -3.84
N TRP A 93 4.61 -13.19 -3.22
CA TRP A 93 3.42 -13.66 -3.93
C TRP A 93 2.45 -12.50 -4.10
N VAL A 94 2.02 -12.28 -5.34
CA VAL A 94 1.01 -11.27 -5.69
C VAL A 94 -0.03 -11.90 -6.58
N TRP A 95 -1.28 -11.48 -6.39
CA TRP A 95 -2.34 -11.74 -7.35
C TRP A 95 -1.96 -11.14 -8.70
N ARG A 96 -2.10 -11.92 -9.76
CA ARG A 96 -1.90 -11.47 -11.14
C ARG A 96 -3.26 -11.38 -11.80
N TYR A 97 -3.56 -10.22 -12.38
CA TYR A 97 -4.72 -10.06 -13.25
C TYR A 97 -4.31 -10.50 -14.65
N ASP A 98 -5.01 -11.50 -15.18
CA ASP A 98 -4.92 -11.85 -16.59
C ASP A 98 -6.03 -11.08 -17.31
N ILE A 99 -5.61 -10.10 -18.10
CA ILE A 99 -6.51 -9.22 -18.85
C ILE A 99 -6.23 -9.53 -20.32
N GLY A 100 -7.04 -10.42 -20.88
CA GLY A 100 -7.01 -10.81 -22.29
C GLY A 100 -7.62 -9.76 -23.23
#